data_AF-A0A6B0BNR7-F1
#
_entry.id   AF-A0A6B0BNR7-F1
#
_cell.length_a   1.000
_cell.length_b   1.000
_cell.length_c   1.000
_cell.angle_alpha   90.00
_cell.angle_beta   90.00
_cell.angle_gamma   90.00
#
_symmetry.space_group_name_H-M   'P 1'
#
loop_
_entity.id
_entity.type
_entity.pdbx_description
1 polymer ?
#
loop_
_entity_poly.entity_id
_entity_poly.type
_entity_poly.pdbx_seq_one_letter_code
_entity_poly.pdbx_strand_id
1 'polypeptide(L)'
;MQNHTAVNTAQAIILRDLVDALLFEDIAGIVSNSEITKENGQTLLIYERETQQIKIPVYFSALNMFRYESSQPITIEGRVSKQPLTAAEFWQTIANMNCDLSHEWEVARVEEGLTTAATQLAKQLSELDLASHPFVMSEQFASLKDRPFHPLAKEKRGLREADYQVYQAELNQSFPLMVAAVKKTHMIHGDTANIDELENLTVPIKEQATDMLNDQGLSIDDYVLFPVHPWQYQHILPNVFATEISEKLVVLLPLKFGDYLSSSSMRSLIDIGAPYNHVKVPFAMQSLGALRLTPTRYMKNGEQAEQLLRQLIEKDEALAKYVMVCDETAWWSYMGQDNDIFKDQLGHLTVQLRKYPEVLAKNDTQQLVSMAALAANDRTLYQMICGKDNISKNDVMTLFEDIAQVFLKVTLSFMQYGALPELHGQNILLSFEDGRVQKCVLRDHDTV
;
A
#
# COMPACT_ATOMS: atom_id res chain seq x y z
N MET A 1 -10.34 20.46 -20.06
CA MET A 1 -8.96 20.92 -19.82
C MET A 1 -8.33 20.21 -18.63
N GLN A 2 -8.97 20.17 -17.44
CA GLN A 2 -8.43 19.45 -16.25
C GLN A 2 -8.10 17.97 -16.52
N ASN A 3 -8.98 17.22 -17.19
CA ASN A 3 -8.75 15.80 -17.47
C ASN A 3 -7.54 15.56 -18.42
N HIS A 4 -7.35 16.43 -19.42
CA HIS A 4 -6.16 16.36 -20.29
C HIS A 4 -4.86 16.66 -19.53
N THR A 5 -4.89 17.59 -18.58
CA THR A 5 -3.73 17.87 -17.73
C THR A 5 -3.40 16.68 -16.82
N ALA A 6 -4.41 16.03 -16.23
CA ALA A 6 -4.22 14.87 -15.37
C ALA A 6 -3.59 13.67 -16.13
N VAL A 7 -4.09 13.37 -17.33
CA VAL A 7 -3.53 12.31 -18.19
C VAL A 7 -2.08 12.55 -18.54
N ASN A 8 -1.73 13.78 -18.98
CA ASN A 8 -0.35 14.11 -19.33
C ASN A 8 0.58 14.03 -18.12
N THR A 9 0.15 14.52 -16.96
CA THR A 9 0.92 14.44 -15.70
C THR A 9 1.12 12.99 -15.28
N ALA A 10 0.10 12.15 -15.36
CA ALA A 10 0.20 10.73 -15.04
C ALA A 10 1.19 10.01 -15.97
N GLN A 11 1.09 10.22 -17.28
CA GLN A 11 2.03 9.67 -18.26
C GLN A 11 3.48 10.09 -17.98
N ALA A 12 3.72 11.37 -17.69
CA ALA A 12 5.04 11.86 -17.36
C ALA A 12 5.61 11.25 -16.07
N ILE A 13 4.78 11.06 -15.04
CA ILE A 13 5.17 10.41 -13.79
C ILE A 13 5.54 8.95 -14.02
N ILE A 14 4.69 8.18 -14.70
CA ILE A 14 4.93 6.75 -14.94
C ILE A 14 6.15 6.56 -15.86
N LEU A 15 6.34 7.42 -16.87
CA LEU A 15 7.55 7.40 -17.70
C LEU A 15 8.79 7.65 -16.86
N ARG A 16 8.77 8.68 -15.99
CA ARG A 16 9.91 8.99 -15.14
C ARG A 16 10.24 7.85 -14.19
N ASP A 17 9.23 7.28 -13.54
CA ASP A 17 9.45 6.18 -12.60
C ASP A 17 9.97 4.93 -13.34
N LEU A 18 9.54 4.67 -14.59
CA LEU A 18 10.10 3.62 -15.44
C LEU A 18 11.57 3.90 -15.81
N VAL A 19 11.87 5.09 -16.33
CA VAL A 19 13.24 5.44 -16.76
C VAL A 19 14.19 5.38 -15.56
N ASP A 20 13.80 5.95 -14.42
CA ASP A 20 14.61 5.90 -13.19
C ASP A 20 14.86 4.45 -12.74
N ALA A 21 13.88 3.56 -12.84
CA ALA A 21 14.05 2.14 -12.51
C ALA A 21 15.03 1.44 -13.46
N LEU A 22 14.89 1.66 -14.78
CA LEU A 22 15.81 1.09 -15.77
C LEU A 22 17.25 1.58 -15.58
N LEU A 23 17.43 2.87 -15.29
CA LEU A 23 18.74 3.47 -15.00
C LEU A 23 19.34 2.91 -13.71
N PHE A 24 18.53 2.72 -12.67
CA PHE A 24 19.00 2.26 -11.37
C PHE A 24 19.42 0.79 -11.39
N GLU A 25 18.61 -0.07 -12.01
CA GLU A 25 18.87 -1.51 -12.11
C GLU A 25 19.77 -1.87 -13.30
N ASP A 26 20.18 -0.87 -14.10
CA ASP A 26 20.97 -1.03 -15.33
C ASP A 26 20.37 -2.09 -16.27
N ILE A 27 19.03 -2.13 -16.35
CA ILE A 27 18.32 -3.06 -17.23
C ILE A 27 18.76 -2.78 -18.67
N ALA A 28 19.02 -3.85 -19.43
CA ALA A 28 19.55 -3.78 -20.79
C ALA A 28 20.96 -3.16 -20.91
N GLY A 29 21.66 -2.96 -19.79
CA GLY A 29 22.91 -2.21 -19.73
C GLY A 29 22.73 -0.75 -20.14
N ILE A 30 21.56 -0.17 -19.88
CA ILE A 30 21.21 1.18 -20.33
C ILE A 30 22.15 2.27 -19.78
N VAL A 31 22.78 2.03 -18.63
CA VAL A 31 23.83 2.91 -18.07
C VAL A 31 25.21 2.41 -18.48
N SER A 32 25.50 1.12 -18.28
CA SER A 32 26.85 0.57 -18.50
C SER A 32 27.31 0.61 -19.96
N ASN A 33 26.38 0.57 -20.91
CA ASN A 33 26.67 0.63 -22.35
C ASN A 33 26.38 2.00 -22.98
N SER A 34 26.03 3.02 -22.18
CA SER A 34 25.77 4.37 -22.69
C SER A 34 27.04 5.22 -22.75
N GLU A 35 27.15 6.04 -23.80
CA GLU A 35 28.10 7.16 -23.81
C GLU A 35 27.51 8.34 -23.02
N ILE A 36 28.31 8.95 -22.14
CA ILE A 36 27.91 10.14 -21.39
C ILE A 36 28.40 11.38 -22.12
N THR A 37 27.48 12.24 -22.55
CA THR A 37 27.82 13.51 -23.18
C THR A 37 27.15 14.68 -22.47
N LYS A 38 27.61 15.90 -22.75
CA LYS A 38 27.01 17.13 -22.22
C LYS A 38 26.67 18.07 -23.37
N GLU A 39 25.39 18.29 -23.60
CA GLU A 39 24.86 19.18 -24.64
C GLU A 39 24.12 20.35 -23.97
N ASN A 40 24.49 21.60 -24.29
CA ASN A 40 23.86 22.81 -23.72
C ASN A 40 23.74 22.85 -22.18
N GLY A 41 24.68 22.20 -21.48
CA GLY A 41 24.67 22.14 -20.01
C GLY A 41 23.92 20.94 -19.42
N GLN A 42 23.11 20.25 -20.23
CA GLN A 42 22.39 19.02 -19.86
C GLN A 42 23.29 17.80 -20.05
N THR A 43 23.35 16.92 -19.05
CA THR A 43 24.00 15.61 -19.20
C THR A 43 23.07 14.66 -19.91
N LEU A 44 23.57 13.93 -20.90
CA LEU A 44 22.84 12.95 -21.70
C LEU A 44 23.51 11.59 -21.58
N LEU A 45 22.71 10.55 -21.40
CA LEU A 45 23.11 9.17 -21.70
C LEU A 45 22.69 8.85 -23.13
N ILE A 46 23.66 8.50 -23.97
CA ILE A 46 23.45 8.06 -25.34
C ILE A 46 23.56 6.54 -25.33
N TYR A 47 22.39 5.88 -25.32
CA TYR A 47 22.28 4.44 -25.40
C TYR A 47 22.12 4.04 -26.86
N GLU A 48 23.09 3.31 -27.40
CA GLU A 48 23.10 2.89 -28.79
C GLU A 48 23.18 1.38 -28.89
N ARG A 49 22.31 0.79 -29.70
CA ARG A 49 22.30 -0.64 -29.97
C ARG A 49 21.87 -0.91 -31.40
N GLU A 50 22.71 -1.66 -32.12
CA GLU A 50 22.56 -1.94 -33.55
C GLU A 50 22.43 -0.66 -34.40
N THR A 51 21.25 -0.40 -34.95
CA THR A 51 20.97 0.79 -35.77
C THR A 51 20.08 1.80 -35.03
N GLN A 52 19.86 1.62 -33.73
CA GLN A 52 19.00 2.50 -32.94
C GLN A 52 19.77 3.23 -31.84
N GLN A 53 19.42 4.50 -31.62
CA GLN A 53 20.00 5.38 -30.63
C GLN A 53 18.91 6.10 -29.82
N ILE A 54 19.06 6.06 -28.49
CA ILE A 54 18.25 6.81 -27.53
C ILE A 54 19.14 7.79 -26.80
N LYS A 55 18.71 9.05 -26.68
CA LYS A 55 19.31 10.06 -25.81
C LYS A 55 18.41 10.33 -24.61
N ILE A 56 18.90 10.07 -23.41
CA ILE A 56 18.17 10.23 -22.15
C ILE A 56 18.80 11.39 -21.36
N PRO A 57 18.10 12.51 -21.15
CA PRO A 57 18.57 13.58 -20.30
C PRO A 57 18.55 13.16 -18.83
N VAL A 58 19.68 13.31 -18.16
CA VAL A 58 19.86 12.87 -16.78
C VAL A 58 20.51 13.95 -15.91
N TYR A 59 20.27 13.88 -14.61
CA TYR A 59 21.05 14.60 -13.60
C TYR A 59 21.63 13.61 -12.59
N PHE A 60 22.73 14.02 -11.94
CA PHE A 60 23.35 13.22 -10.89
C PHE A 60 22.55 13.31 -9.60
N SER A 61 22.21 12.16 -9.02
CA SER A 61 21.61 12.07 -7.69
C SER A 61 22.53 11.35 -6.72
N ALA A 62 22.38 11.62 -5.42
CA ALA A 62 23.19 10.98 -4.39
C ALA A 62 22.80 9.51 -4.13
N LEU A 63 21.56 9.14 -4.43
CA LEU A 63 21.03 7.78 -4.23
C LEU A 63 21.12 6.93 -5.52
N ASN A 64 20.90 7.57 -6.68
CA ASN A 64 21.01 6.96 -7.99
C ASN A 64 22.03 7.75 -8.81
N MET A 65 23.05 7.10 -9.37
CA MET A 65 24.09 7.79 -10.14
C MET A 65 23.48 8.70 -11.22
N PHE A 66 22.44 8.22 -11.90
CA PHE A 66 21.65 9.00 -12.85
C PHE A 66 20.16 8.93 -12.50
N ARG A 67 19.47 10.07 -12.63
CA ARG A 67 18.01 10.17 -12.65
C ARG A 67 17.56 10.93 -13.87
N TYR A 68 16.38 10.58 -14.37
CA TYR A 68 15.79 11.21 -15.55
C TYR A 68 15.41 12.67 -15.28
N GLU A 69 15.92 13.57 -16.10
CA GLU A 69 15.55 14.99 -16.12
C GLU A 69 14.27 15.17 -16.95
N SER A 70 13.12 14.95 -16.32
CA SER A 70 11.83 14.94 -17.00
C SER A 70 11.39 16.29 -17.60
N SER A 71 12.10 17.39 -17.32
CA SER A 71 11.86 18.67 -18.00
C SER A 71 12.40 18.70 -19.43
N GLN A 72 13.26 17.74 -19.80
CA GLN A 72 13.82 17.57 -21.13
C GLN A 72 13.31 16.26 -21.75
N PRO A 73 12.96 16.24 -23.05
CA PRO A 73 12.41 15.03 -23.67
C PRO A 73 13.50 13.99 -23.97
N ILE A 74 13.14 12.71 -23.87
CA ILE A 74 13.92 11.61 -24.47
C ILE A 74 13.83 11.71 -25.99
N THR A 75 14.96 11.51 -26.66
CA THR A 75 15.05 11.52 -28.14
C THR A 75 15.39 10.12 -28.65
N ILE A 76 14.67 9.65 -29.67
CA ILE A 76 14.88 8.34 -30.32
C ILE A 76 15.23 8.60 -31.80
N GLU A 77 16.33 8.06 -32.31
CA GLU A 77 16.86 8.33 -33.67
C GLU A 77 17.05 9.82 -33.99
N GLY A 78 17.43 10.64 -33.00
CA GLY A 78 17.55 12.09 -33.18
C GLY A 78 16.21 12.81 -33.42
N ARG A 79 15.07 12.11 -33.27
CA ARG A 79 13.72 12.67 -33.42
C ARG A 79 13.05 12.81 -32.06
N VAL A 80 12.48 13.99 -31.83
CA VAL A 80 11.50 14.20 -30.76
C VAL A 80 10.12 14.00 -31.37
N SER A 81 9.33 13.07 -30.81
CA SER A 81 7.95 12.84 -31.27
C SER A 81 7.11 14.11 -31.10
N LYS A 82 6.12 14.32 -31.98
CA LYS A 82 5.16 15.43 -31.85
C LYS A 82 4.25 15.28 -30.63
N GLN A 83 4.12 14.05 -30.12
CA GLN A 83 3.42 13.76 -28.87
C GLN A 83 4.41 13.37 -27.79
N PRO A 84 4.13 13.67 -26.51
CA PRO A 84 4.95 13.20 -25.40
C PRO A 84 5.08 11.68 -25.44
N LEU A 85 6.31 11.18 -25.31
CA LEU A 85 6.57 9.75 -25.22
C LEU A 85 5.87 9.17 -23.98
N THR A 86 5.15 8.06 -24.15
CA THR A 86 4.54 7.33 -23.04
C THR A 86 5.52 6.29 -22.47
N ALA A 87 5.27 5.85 -21.24
CA ALA A 87 6.08 4.80 -20.62
C ALA A 87 6.00 3.47 -21.40
N ALA A 88 4.82 3.13 -21.92
CA ALA A 88 4.60 1.92 -22.72
C ALA A 88 5.40 1.95 -24.04
N GLU A 89 5.37 3.07 -24.78
CA GLU A 89 6.17 3.25 -26.00
C GLU A 89 7.67 3.20 -25.72
N PHE A 90 8.12 3.82 -24.61
CA PHE A 90 9.53 3.75 -24.22
C PHE A 90 9.96 2.33 -23.88
N TRP A 91 9.15 1.60 -23.10
CA TRP A 91 9.40 0.19 -22.77
C TRP A 91 9.48 -0.70 -24.01
N GLN A 92 8.55 -0.56 -24.96
CA GLN A 92 8.61 -1.27 -26.23
C GLN A 92 9.88 -0.94 -27.02
N THR A 93 10.30 0.32 -27.04
CA THR A 93 11.55 0.72 -27.70
C THR A 93 12.75 0.01 -27.09
N ILE A 94 12.85 0.01 -25.75
CA ILE A 94 13.92 -0.70 -25.04
C ILE A 94 13.88 -2.21 -25.32
N ALA A 95 12.70 -2.84 -25.27
CA ALA A 95 12.54 -4.26 -25.55
C ALA A 95 12.93 -4.63 -27.00
N ASN A 96 12.61 -3.77 -27.97
CA ASN A 96 12.92 -3.96 -29.38
C ASN A 96 14.42 -3.80 -29.66
N MET A 97 15.07 -2.79 -29.07
CA MET A 97 16.53 -2.62 -29.15
C MET A 97 17.27 -3.82 -28.53
N ASN A 98 16.62 -4.55 -27.63
CA ASN A 98 17.20 -5.64 -26.85
C ASN A 98 16.52 -6.98 -27.11
N CYS A 99 16.19 -7.28 -28.37
CA CYS A 99 15.44 -8.50 -28.74
C CYS A 99 16.10 -9.82 -28.30
N ASP A 100 17.42 -9.85 -28.14
CA ASP A 100 18.18 -10.98 -27.62
C ASP A 100 17.99 -11.20 -26.10
N LEU A 101 17.62 -10.17 -25.34
CA LEU A 101 17.40 -10.24 -23.89
C LEU A 101 15.91 -10.21 -23.52
N SER A 102 15.07 -9.57 -24.32
CA SER A 102 13.70 -9.22 -23.93
C SER A 102 12.70 -10.37 -23.88
N HIS A 103 13.11 -11.57 -24.32
CA HIS A 103 12.29 -12.77 -24.25
C HIS A 103 11.95 -13.21 -22.81
N GLU A 104 12.74 -12.78 -21.81
CA GLU A 104 12.49 -13.06 -20.38
C GLU A 104 11.76 -11.91 -19.65
N TRP A 105 11.47 -10.80 -20.33
CA TRP A 105 11.00 -9.57 -19.67
C TRP A 105 9.47 -9.42 -19.59
N GLU A 106 8.71 -10.44 -20.04
CA GLU A 106 7.24 -10.37 -20.05
C GLU A 106 6.74 -9.08 -20.70
N VAL A 107 7.32 -8.70 -21.85
CA VAL A 107 7.22 -7.35 -22.45
C VAL A 107 5.79 -6.84 -22.54
N ALA A 108 4.87 -7.65 -23.08
CA ALA A 108 3.47 -7.30 -23.23
C ALA A 108 2.76 -7.08 -21.89
N ARG A 109 3.13 -7.84 -20.85
CA ARG A 109 2.55 -7.73 -19.52
C ARG A 109 2.97 -6.45 -18.83
N VAL A 110 4.25 -6.08 -18.94
CA VAL A 110 4.76 -4.81 -18.39
C VAL A 110 4.13 -3.63 -19.11
N GLU A 111 4.00 -3.70 -20.44
CA GLU A 111 3.32 -2.68 -21.25
C GLU A 111 1.85 -2.45 -20.83
N GLU A 112 1.09 -3.53 -20.66
CA GLU A 112 -0.29 -3.48 -20.15
C GLU A 112 -0.34 -2.82 -18.76
N GLY A 113 0.60 -3.19 -17.89
CA GLY A 113 0.70 -2.63 -16.54
C GLY A 113 1.02 -1.14 -16.53
N LEU A 114 1.95 -0.68 -17.36
CA LEU A 114 2.32 0.74 -17.50
C LEU A 114 1.12 1.57 -17.97
N THR A 115 0.38 1.03 -18.94
CA THR A 115 -0.82 1.68 -19.46
C THR A 115 -1.90 1.79 -18.38
N THR A 116 -2.16 0.69 -17.68
CA THR A 116 -3.14 0.64 -16.58
C THR A 116 -2.76 1.57 -15.43
N ALA A 117 -1.49 1.59 -15.03
CA ALA A 117 -0.97 2.48 -14.00
C ALA A 117 -1.13 3.96 -14.37
N ALA A 118 -0.85 4.33 -15.62
CA ALA A 118 -1.05 5.70 -16.10
C ALA A 118 -2.53 6.10 -16.12
N THR A 119 -3.43 5.20 -16.55
CA THR A 119 -4.88 5.45 -16.54
C THR A 119 -5.42 5.61 -15.12
N GLN A 120 -5.04 4.72 -14.20
CA GLN A 120 -5.47 4.76 -12.81
C GLN A 120 -4.93 6.00 -12.09
N LEU A 121 -3.67 6.37 -12.31
CA LEU A 121 -3.08 7.60 -11.79
C LEU A 121 -3.74 8.86 -12.38
N ALA A 122 -4.04 8.88 -13.68
CA ALA A 122 -4.73 10.01 -14.30
C ALA A 122 -6.11 10.24 -13.66
N LYS A 123 -6.87 9.16 -13.46
CA LYS A 123 -8.16 9.20 -12.81
C LYS A 123 -8.05 9.76 -11.38
N GLN A 124 -7.09 9.24 -10.63
CA GLN A 124 -6.79 9.72 -9.28
C GLN A 124 -6.45 11.21 -9.26
N LEU A 125 -5.58 11.70 -10.15
CA LEU A 125 -5.21 13.12 -10.20
C LEU A 125 -6.39 14.04 -10.56
N SER A 126 -7.39 13.53 -11.30
CA SER A 126 -8.58 14.31 -11.68
C SER A 126 -9.70 14.27 -10.64
N GLU A 127 -9.74 13.25 -9.79
CA GLU A 127 -10.87 12.94 -8.89
C GLU A 127 -10.46 12.86 -7.41
N LEU A 128 -9.24 13.31 -7.05
CA LEU A 128 -8.76 13.30 -5.67
C LEU A 128 -9.70 14.13 -4.76
N ASP A 129 -10.36 13.45 -3.84
CA ASP A 129 -11.21 14.04 -2.81
C ASP A 129 -10.55 13.84 -1.44
N LEU A 130 -9.97 14.91 -0.88
CA LEU A 130 -9.23 14.81 0.37
C LEU A 130 -10.19 14.76 1.58
N ALA A 131 -10.02 13.74 2.41
CA ALA A 131 -10.72 13.61 3.67
C ALA A 131 -10.36 14.77 4.62
N SER A 132 -11.34 15.19 5.43
CA SER A 132 -11.12 16.20 6.46
C SER A 132 -10.28 15.67 7.63
N HIS A 133 -10.35 14.37 7.91
CA HIS A 133 -9.57 13.75 8.97
C HIS A 133 -8.10 13.61 8.54
N PRO A 134 -7.14 14.23 9.25
CA PRO A 134 -5.72 14.28 8.86
C PRO A 134 -5.09 12.91 8.59
N PHE A 135 -5.37 11.95 9.46
CA PHE A 135 -4.85 10.59 9.30
C PHE A 135 -5.36 9.92 8.02
N VAL A 136 -6.66 10.02 7.73
CA VAL A 136 -7.27 9.47 6.51
C VAL A 136 -6.68 10.16 5.29
N MET A 137 -6.59 11.49 5.30
CA MET A 137 -5.95 12.27 4.24
C MET A 137 -4.51 11.80 3.98
N SER A 138 -3.74 11.48 5.03
CA SER A 138 -2.39 10.93 4.88
C SER A 138 -2.37 9.57 4.18
N GLU A 139 -3.34 8.69 4.42
CA GLU A 139 -3.47 7.41 3.72
C GLU A 139 -3.83 7.61 2.24
N GLN A 140 -4.62 8.63 1.91
CA GLN A 140 -4.90 9.00 0.52
C GLN A 140 -3.65 9.48 -0.20
N PHE A 141 -2.86 10.35 0.44
CA PHE A 141 -1.57 10.79 -0.10
C PHE A 141 -0.58 9.63 -0.25
N ALA A 142 -0.55 8.70 0.71
CA ALA A 142 0.25 7.49 0.60
C ALA A 142 -0.17 6.61 -0.59
N SER A 143 -1.48 6.53 -0.90
CA SER A 143 -1.99 5.81 -2.06
C SER A 143 -1.65 6.47 -3.41
N LEU A 144 -1.33 7.77 -3.47
CA LEU A 144 -0.93 8.46 -4.71
C LEU A 144 0.35 7.90 -5.33
N LYS A 145 1.32 7.56 -4.48
CA LYS A 145 2.57 6.94 -4.92
C LYS A 145 2.61 5.45 -4.65
N ASP A 146 1.85 4.97 -3.67
CA ASP A 146 1.82 3.60 -3.19
C ASP A 146 3.23 3.07 -2.85
N ARG A 147 3.95 2.56 -3.85
CA ARG A 147 5.39 2.30 -3.79
C ARG A 147 6.14 3.32 -4.65
N PRO A 148 6.71 4.37 -4.03
CA PRO A 148 7.49 5.37 -4.75
C PRO A 148 8.56 4.71 -5.62
N PHE A 149 8.75 5.25 -6.83
CA PHE A 149 9.75 4.82 -7.82
C PHE A 149 9.48 3.51 -8.54
N HIS A 150 8.50 2.69 -8.12
CA HIS A 150 8.14 1.49 -8.87
C HIS A 150 7.14 1.85 -10.00
N PRO A 151 7.46 1.63 -11.29
CA PRO A 151 6.63 2.09 -12.40
C PRO A 151 5.22 1.51 -12.43
N LEU A 152 5.04 0.28 -11.93
CA LEU A 152 3.75 -0.39 -11.83
C LEU A 152 3.05 -0.27 -10.46
N ALA A 153 3.50 0.61 -9.56
CA ALA A 153 2.93 0.71 -8.21
C ALA A 153 1.41 0.97 -8.23
N LYS A 154 0.97 1.85 -9.12
CA LYS A 154 -0.44 2.21 -9.27
C LYS A 154 -1.30 1.13 -9.88
N GLU A 155 -0.71 0.15 -10.57
CA GLU A 155 -1.48 -0.90 -11.22
C GLU A 155 -2.20 -1.78 -10.18
N LYS A 156 -3.53 -1.73 -10.19
CA LYS A 156 -4.41 -2.61 -9.41
C LYS A 156 -5.15 -3.55 -10.33
N ARG A 157 -4.49 -4.65 -10.67
CA ARG A 157 -4.97 -5.63 -11.65
C ARG A 157 -6.08 -6.49 -11.06
N GLY A 158 -7.08 -6.76 -11.89
CA GLY A 158 -8.29 -7.51 -11.54
C GLY A 158 -9.46 -6.63 -11.06
N LEU A 159 -9.24 -5.33 -10.84
CA LEU A 159 -10.31 -4.40 -10.54
C LEU A 159 -10.89 -3.83 -11.82
N ARG A 160 -12.22 -3.85 -11.93
CA ARG A 160 -12.92 -3.05 -12.94
C ARG A 160 -12.91 -1.60 -12.49
N GLU A 161 -13.24 -0.70 -13.42
CA GLU A 161 -13.33 0.72 -13.12
C GLU A 161 -14.30 1.02 -11.96
N ALA A 162 -15.45 0.35 -11.91
CA ALA A 162 -16.41 0.49 -10.81
C ALA A 162 -15.86 0.02 -9.46
N ASP A 163 -15.04 -1.04 -9.46
CA ASP A 163 -14.40 -1.55 -8.23
C ASP A 163 -13.31 -0.56 -7.77
N TYR A 164 -12.50 -0.04 -8.70
CA TYR A 164 -11.49 0.99 -8.42
C TYR A 164 -12.13 2.25 -7.82
N GLN A 165 -13.29 2.66 -8.33
CA GLN A 165 -13.99 3.85 -7.86
C GLN A 165 -14.41 3.78 -6.39
N VAL A 166 -14.72 2.58 -5.90
CA VAL A 166 -15.20 2.38 -4.53
C VAL A 166 -14.06 2.03 -3.58
N TYR A 167 -13.11 1.19 -3.99
CA TYR A 167 -12.17 0.57 -3.06
C TYR A 167 -10.81 1.27 -2.93
N GLN A 168 -10.53 2.31 -3.72
CA GLN A 168 -9.27 3.05 -3.62
C GLN A 168 -9.35 4.15 -2.57
N ALA A 169 -8.30 4.26 -1.75
CA ALA A 169 -8.23 5.25 -0.66
C ALA A 169 -8.40 6.69 -1.19
N GLU A 170 -7.76 7.01 -2.32
CA GLU A 170 -7.75 8.35 -2.91
C GLU A 170 -9.11 8.94 -3.32
N LEU A 171 -10.13 8.11 -3.47
CA LEU A 171 -11.45 8.55 -3.93
C LEU A 171 -12.42 8.80 -2.78
N ASN A 172 -11.99 8.53 -1.54
CA ASN A 172 -12.75 8.83 -0.32
C ASN A 172 -14.17 8.22 -0.32
N GLN A 173 -14.35 7.10 -1.03
CA GLN A 173 -15.63 6.42 -1.12
C GLN A 173 -15.71 5.39 0.00
N SER A 174 -16.71 5.54 0.86
CA SER A 174 -16.96 4.58 1.93
C SER A 174 -17.78 3.39 1.43
N PHE A 175 -17.59 2.24 2.06
CA PHE A 175 -18.35 1.03 1.74
C PHE A 175 -18.53 0.14 2.97
N PRO A 176 -19.62 -0.64 3.02
CA PRO A 176 -19.83 -1.61 4.09
C PRO A 176 -19.03 -2.88 3.84
N LEU A 177 -18.75 -3.61 4.92
CA LEU A 177 -18.25 -4.98 4.85
C LEU A 177 -19.39 -5.98 4.61
N MET A 178 -19.08 -7.10 3.95
CA MET A 178 -19.96 -8.26 3.81
C MET A 178 -19.69 -9.27 4.93
N VAL A 179 -20.51 -10.32 5.05
CA VAL A 179 -20.44 -11.28 6.17
C VAL A 179 -20.30 -12.73 5.68
N ALA A 180 -19.37 -13.48 6.25
CA ALA A 180 -19.34 -14.93 6.17
C ALA A 180 -19.45 -15.52 7.57
N ALA A 181 -20.38 -16.46 7.80
CA ALA A 181 -20.43 -17.23 9.03
C ALA A 181 -19.48 -18.42 8.91
N VAL A 182 -18.48 -18.52 9.79
CA VAL A 182 -17.46 -19.56 9.81
C VAL A 182 -17.67 -20.46 11.01
N LYS A 183 -17.67 -21.77 10.81
CA LYS A 183 -17.89 -22.74 11.89
C LYS A 183 -16.77 -22.66 12.92
N LYS A 184 -17.11 -22.52 14.21
CA LYS A 184 -16.13 -22.35 15.32
C LYS A 184 -15.05 -23.42 15.38
N THR A 185 -15.39 -24.65 14.98
CA THR A 185 -14.47 -25.79 14.93
C THR A 185 -13.42 -25.72 13.83
N HIS A 186 -13.57 -24.81 12.87
CA HIS A 186 -12.70 -24.62 11.70
C HIS A 186 -12.09 -23.21 11.72
N MET A 187 -11.68 -22.77 12.90
CA MET A 187 -11.11 -21.45 13.12
C MET A 187 -9.84 -21.59 13.95
N ILE A 188 -8.88 -20.72 13.65
CA ILE A 188 -7.69 -20.46 14.45
C ILE A 188 -7.60 -18.96 14.74
N HIS A 189 -6.99 -18.58 15.85
CA HIS A 189 -6.89 -17.19 16.29
C HIS A 189 -5.54 -16.92 16.96
N GLY A 190 -5.23 -15.64 17.18
CA GLY A 190 -4.06 -15.19 17.95
C GLY A 190 -4.16 -15.57 19.42
N ASP A 191 -3.03 -15.67 20.11
CA ASP A 191 -2.97 -16.19 21.48
C ASP A 191 -3.73 -15.29 22.47
N THR A 192 -3.77 -13.99 22.22
CA THR A 192 -4.48 -12.98 23.04
C THR A 192 -5.80 -12.51 22.43
N ALA A 193 -6.24 -13.10 21.31
CA ALA A 193 -7.44 -12.67 20.61
C ALA A 193 -8.71 -12.96 21.44
N ASN A 194 -9.49 -11.91 21.74
CA ASN A 194 -10.79 -12.04 22.42
C ASN A 194 -11.92 -12.06 21.40
N ILE A 195 -12.63 -13.19 21.30
CA ILE A 195 -13.71 -13.38 20.32
C ILE A 195 -14.82 -12.32 20.41
N ASP A 196 -15.07 -11.78 21.61
CA ASP A 196 -16.06 -10.72 21.81
C ASP A 196 -15.75 -9.48 20.97
N GLU A 197 -14.47 -9.18 20.71
CA GLU A 197 -14.07 -8.04 19.89
C GLU A 197 -14.52 -8.20 18.43
N LEU A 198 -14.42 -9.41 17.90
CA LEU A 198 -14.90 -9.74 16.56
C LEU A 198 -16.43 -9.77 16.52
N GLU A 199 -17.08 -10.40 17.51
CA GLU A 199 -18.54 -10.46 17.56
C GLU A 199 -19.15 -9.05 17.69
N ASN A 200 -18.52 -8.15 18.46
CA ASN A 200 -18.96 -6.77 18.65
C ASN A 200 -19.07 -5.98 17.34
N LEU A 201 -18.21 -6.25 16.35
CA LEU A 201 -18.30 -5.62 15.02
C LEU A 201 -19.61 -5.94 14.31
N THR A 202 -20.15 -7.14 14.55
CA THR A 202 -21.30 -7.69 13.83
C THR A 202 -22.61 -7.63 14.62
N VAL A 203 -22.59 -7.04 15.82
CA VAL A 203 -23.79 -6.81 16.65
C VAL A 203 -24.96 -6.21 15.86
N PRO A 204 -24.76 -5.18 14.98
CA PRO A 204 -25.87 -4.60 14.22
C PRO A 204 -26.60 -5.58 13.29
N ILE A 205 -25.96 -6.68 12.90
CA ILE A 205 -26.50 -7.68 11.97
C ILE A 205 -26.68 -9.07 12.59
N LYS A 206 -26.42 -9.24 13.90
CA LYS A 206 -26.42 -10.55 14.57
C LYS A 206 -27.80 -11.22 14.56
N GLU A 207 -28.88 -10.47 14.75
CA GLU A 207 -30.25 -10.99 14.70
C GLU A 207 -30.60 -11.50 13.29
N GLN A 208 -30.36 -10.69 12.26
CA GLN A 208 -30.58 -11.08 10.86
C GLN A 208 -29.73 -12.30 10.47
N ALA A 209 -28.47 -12.34 10.88
CA ALA A 209 -27.60 -13.50 10.65
C ALA A 209 -28.14 -14.76 11.33
N THR A 210 -28.67 -14.63 12.55
CA THR A 210 -29.29 -15.74 13.30
C THR A 210 -30.49 -16.30 12.56
N ASP A 211 -31.39 -15.46 12.08
CA ASP A 211 -32.56 -15.89 11.31
C ASP A 211 -32.16 -16.61 10.01
N MET A 212 -31.19 -16.06 9.27
CA MET A 212 -30.71 -16.67 8.02
C MET A 212 -30.00 -18.01 8.20
N LEU A 213 -29.35 -18.22 9.35
CA LEU A 213 -28.76 -19.51 9.71
C LEU A 213 -29.85 -20.50 10.16
N ASN A 214 -30.82 -20.04 10.97
CA ASN A 214 -31.95 -20.85 11.43
C ASN A 214 -32.80 -21.35 10.26
N ASP A 215 -33.04 -20.53 9.23
CA ASP A 215 -33.74 -20.91 7.99
C ASP A 215 -33.02 -22.05 7.22
N GLN A 216 -31.72 -22.22 7.46
CA GLN A 216 -30.91 -23.31 6.92
C GLN A 216 -30.74 -24.48 7.89
N GLY A 217 -31.40 -24.44 9.06
CA GLY A 217 -31.28 -25.44 10.12
C GLY A 217 -29.95 -25.38 10.88
N LEU A 218 -29.29 -24.21 10.89
CA LEU A 218 -27.99 -23.98 11.54
C LEU A 218 -28.17 -23.06 12.75
N SER A 219 -27.43 -23.31 13.83
CA SER A 219 -27.42 -22.44 15.01
C SER A 219 -26.31 -21.39 14.92
N ILE A 220 -26.61 -20.13 15.20
CA ILE A 220 -25.59 -19.06 15.30
C ILE A 220 -24.50 -19.39 16.33
N ASP A 221 -24.83 -20.16 17.37
CA ASP A 221 -23.88 -20.52 18.43
C ASP A 221 -22.72 -21.38 17.93
N ASP A 222 -22.89 -22.07 16.80
CA ASP A 222 -21.86 -22.90 16.16
C ASP A 222 -20.93 -22.11 15.23
N TYR A 223 -21.25 -20.84 14.95
CA TYR A 223 -20.55 -20.00 13.97
C TYR A 223 -20.03 -18.71 14.58
N VAL A 224 -19.03 -18.13 13.92
CA VAL A 224 -18.51 -16.78 14.14
C VAL A 224 -18.72 -15.99 12.85
N LEU A 225 -19.19 -14.76 12.98
CA LEU A 225 -19.41 -13.88 11.84
C LEU A 225 -18.11 -13.14 11.49
N PHE A 226 -17.56 -13.45 10.32
CA PHE A 226 -16.37 -12.78 9.79
C PHE A 226 -16.75 -11.60 8.89
N PRO A 227 -16.14 -10.41 9.09
CA PRO A 227 -16.14 -9.37 8.07
C PRO A 227 -15.38 -9.84 6.83
N VAL A 228 -15.93 -9.54 5.66
CA VAL A 228 -15.33 -9.86 4.37
C VAL A 228 -15.40 -8.65 3.47
N HIS A 229 -14.28 -8.31 2.82
CA HIS A 229 -14.27 -7.26 1.79
C HIS A 229 -15.29 -7.59 0.69
N PRO A 230 -16.14 -6.65 0.23
CA PRO A 230 -17.21 -6.96 -0.72
C PRO A 230 -16.73 -7.62 -2.02
N TRP A 231 -15.61 -7.14 -2.57
CA TRP A 231 -14.99 -7.76 -3.75
C TRP A 231 -14.52 -9.20 -3.49
N GLN A 232 -13.94 -9.48 -2.31
CA GLN A 232 -13.51 -10.82 -1.92
C GLN A 232 -14.71 -11.76 -1.80
N TYR A 233 -15.79 -11.28 -1.16
CA TYR A 233 -17.04 -12.00 -1.00
C TYR A 233 -17.66 -12.40 -2.34
N GLN A 234 -17.63 -11.50 -3.34
CA GLN A 234 -18.27 -11.72 -4.64
C GLN A 234 -17.42 -12.54 -5.59
N HIS A 235 -16.11 -12.27 -5.68
CA HIS A 235 -15.27 -12.79 -6.75
C HIS A 235 -14.45 -14.01 -6.35
N ILE A 236 -14.20 -14.19 -5.06
CA ILE A 236 -13.21 -15.16 -4.59
C ILE A 236 -13.85 -16.26 -3.76
N LEU A 237 -14.57 -15.90 -2.69
CA LEU A 237 -15.09 -16.89 -1.74
C LEU A 237 -15.99 -17.97 -2.37
N PRO A 238 -16.92 -17.67 -3.31
CA PRO A 238 -17.81 -18.70 -3.87
C PRO A 238 -17.06 -19.83 -4.58
N ASN A 239 -15.89 -19.54 -5.14
CA ASN A 239 -15.09 -20.51 -5.89
C ASN A 239 -14.03 -21.16 -5.00
N VAL A 240 -13.30 -20.36 -4.21
CA VAL A 240 -12.19 -20.83 -3.37
C VAL A 240 -12.68 -21.65 -2.17
N PHE A 241 -13.90 -21.40 -1.69
CA PHE A 241 -14.52 -22.12 -0.58
C PHE A 241 -15.74 -22.94 -1.00
N ALA A 242 -15.83 -23.34 -2.28
CA ALA A 242 -17.02 -24.04 -2.81
C ALA A 242 -17.36 -25.31 -2.02
N THR A 243 -16.34 -26.09 -1.63
CA THR A 243 -16.50 -27.30 -0.82
C THR A 243 -17.00 -26.97 0.58
N GLU A 244 -16.31 -26.04 1.26
CA GLU A 244 -16.63 -25.59 2.61
C GLU A 244 -18.04 -24.97 2.70
N ILE A 245 -18.47 -24.30 1.64
CA ILE A 245 -19.82 -23.76 1.50
C ILE A 245 -20.85 -24.89 1.36
N SER A 246 -20.54 -25.91 0.54
CA SER A 246 -21.42 -27.08 0.38
C SER A 246 -21.57 -27.87 1.68
N GLU A 247 -20.51 -27.92 2.49
CA GLU A 247 -20.45 -28.62 3.78
C GLU A 247 -20.96 -27.77 4.96
N LYS A 248 -21.38 -26.52 4.72
CA LYS A 248 -21.78 -25.55 5.75
C LYS A 248 -20.68 -25.28 6.78
N LEU A 249 -19.42 -25.41 6.42
CA LEU A 249 -18.30 -24.92 7.23
C LEU A 249 -18.17 -23.40 7.11
N VAL A 250 -18.51 -22.87 5.94
CA VAL A 250 -18.60 -21.43 5.65
C VAL A 250 -19.98 -21.15 5.06
N VAL A 251 -20.69 -20.17 5.59
CA VAL A 251 -21.99 -19.72 5.04
C VAL A 251 -21.87 -18.26 4.65
N LEU A 252 -21.97 -18.00 3.35
CA LEU A 252 -21.95 -16.64 2.82
C LEU A 252 -23.31 -15.98 3.07
N LEU A 253 -23.31 -14.92 3.89
CA LEU A 253 -24.52 -14.18 4.25
C LEU A 253 -24.53 -12.85 3.46
N PRO A 254 -25.56 -12.55 2.66
CA PRO A 254 -25.70 -11.30 1.91
C PRO A 254 -26.05 -10.10 2.81
N LEU A 255 -25.47 -10.05 4.00
CA LEU A 255 -25.58 -8.97 4.97
C LEU A 255 -24.45 -7.97 4.77
N LYS A 256 -24.73 -6.71 5.11
CA LYS A 256 -23.78 -5.60 5.03
C LYS A 256 -23.77 -4.87 6.35
N PHE A 257 -22.59 -4.45 6.81
CA PHE A 257 -22.48 -3.67 8.04
C PHE A 257 -21.27 -2.74 8.04
N GLY A 258 -21.33 -1.75 8.93
CA GLY A 258 -20.31 -0.73 9.09
C GLY A 258 -20.19 0.20 7.88
N ASP A 259 -19.31 1.18 8.01
CA ASP A 259 -19.01 2.16 6.97
C ASP A 259 -17.51 2.47 7.03
N TYR A 260 -16.78 1.99 6.04
CA TYR A 260 -15.32 1.95 6.07
C TYR A 260 -14.70 2.63 4.85
N LEU A 261 -13.53 3.24 5.07
CA LEU A 261 -12.66 3.73 4.01
C LEU A 261 -11.46 2.79 3.84
N SER A 262 -10.98 2.63 2.61
CA SER A 262 -9.71 1.95 2.37
C SER A 262 -8.53 2.79 2.87
N SER A 263 -7.58 2.16 3.56
CA SER A 263 -6.24 2.73 3.71
C SER A 263 -5.41 2.56 2.43
N SER A 264 -4.17 3.07 2.40
CA SER A 264 -3.25 2.89 1.27
C SER A 264 -2.95 1.43 0.91
N SER A 265 -3.19 0.48 1.81
CA SER A 265 -3.05 -0.96 1.54
C SER A 265 -4.28 -1.58 0.86
N MET A 266 -5.38 -0.83 0.76
CA MET A 266 -6.72 -1.22 0.29
C MET A 266 -7.45 -2.28 1.12
N ARG A 267 -6.71 -3.06 1.91
CA ARG A 267 -7.22 -4.21 2.64
C ARG A 267 -7.28 -3.99 4.15
N SER A 268 -6.63 -2.93 4.62
CA SER A 268 -6.83 -2.36 5.95
C SER A 268 -7.89 -1.28 5.82
N LEU A 269 -9.01 -1.49 6.51
CA LEU A 269 -10.18 -0.64 6.41
C LEU A 269 -10.28 0.24 7.66
N ILE A 270 -10.44 1.53 7.43
CA ILE A 270 -10.55 2.58 8.44
C ILE A 270 -12.02 2.77 8.76
N ASP A 271 -12.41 2.59 10.01
CA ASP A 271 -13.75 2.93 10.48
C ASP A 271 -13.91 4.45 10.52
N ILE A 272 -14.93 4.99 9.86
CA ILE A 272 -15.17 6.44 9.80
C ILE A 272 -15.49 7.02 11.19
N GLY A 273 -16.17 6.26 12.04
CA GLY A 273 -16.50 6.64 13.41
C GLY A 273 -15.35 6.44 14.39
N ALA A 274 -14.37 5.60 14.04
CA ALA A 274 -13.20 5.34 14.87
C ALA A 274 -11.92 5.12 14.03
N PRO A 275 -11.33 6.17 13.44
CA PRO A 275 -10.23 6.03 12.47
C PRO A 275 -8.97 5.34 12.99
N TYR A 276 -8.80 5.23 14.31
CA TYR A 276 -7.68 4.56 14.97
C TYR A 276 -7.95 3.07 15.30
N ASN A 277 -9.08 2.54 14.85
CA ASN A 277 -9.43 1.12 14.90
C ASN A 277 -9.64 0.64 13.47
N HIS A 278 -8.78 -0.27 13.01
CA HIS A 278 -8.82 -0.77 11.65
C HIS A 278 -9.27 -2.23 11.62
N VAL A 279 -10.03 -2.58 10.59
CA VAL A 279 -10.35 -3.97 10.24
C VAL A 279 -9.55 -4.37 9.00
N LYS A 280 -8.65 -5.33 9.13
CA LYS A 280 -7.84 -5.84 8.02
C LYS A 280 -8.41 -7.17 7.54
N VAL A 281 -8.76 -7.22 6.26
CA VAL A 281 -9.41 -8.38 5.61
C VAL A 281 -8.71 -8.72 4.29
N PRO A 282 -8.76 -9.97 3.82
CA PRO A 282 -8.25 -10.35 2.50
C PRO A 282 -8.92 -9.56 1.38
N PHE A 283 -8.11 -9.17 0.39
CA PHE A 283 -8.57 -8.53 -0.83
C PHE A 283 -7.67 -8.98 -1.99
N ALA A 284 -7.96 -10.17 -2.54
CA ALA A 284 -7.06 -10.92 -3.43
C ALA A 284 -6.95 -10.35 -4.86
N MET A 285 -6.93 -9.03 -5.00
CA MET A 285 -6.50 -8.34 -6.21
C MET A 285 -4.97 -8.42 -6.37
N GLN A 286 -4.47 -8.26 -7.60
CA GLN A 286 -3.04 -8.31 -7.90
C GLN A 286 -2.39 -6.92 -7.96
N SER A 287 -1.38 -6.68 -7.13
CA SER A 287 -0.59 -5.44 -7.13
C SER A 287 0.89 -5.81 -7.04
N LEU A 288 1.72 -5.17 -7.87
CA LEU A 288 3.17 -5.42 -7.93
C LEU A 288 3.50 -6.92 -8.15
N GLY A 289 2.71 -7.61 -8.96
CA GLY A 289 2.90 -9.03 -9.27
C GLY A 289 2.47 -10.01 -8.17
N ALA A 290 1.95 -9.53 -7.03
CA ALA A 290 1.53 -10.39 -5.92
C ALA A 290 0.03 -10.26 -5.60
N LEU A 291 -0.58 -11.37 -5.17
CA LEU A 291 -1.92 -11.37 -4.58
C LEU A 291 -1.86 -10.79 -3.16
N ARG A 292 -2.83 -9.94 -2.82
CA ARG A 292 -2.91 -9.31 -1.48
C ARG A 292 -3.72 -10.18 -0.50
N LEU A 293 -3.18 -11.34 -0.16
CA LEU A 293 -3.73 -12.26 0.85
C LEU A 293 -3.30 -11.90 2.27
N THR A 294 -4.00 -12.40 3.28
CA THR A 294 -3.58 -12.35 4.70
C THR A 294 -3.35 -13.77 5.23
N PRO A 295 -2.23 -14.42 4.83
CA PRO A 295 -1.94 -15.79 5.25
C PRO A 295 -1.85 -15.94 6.77
N THR A 296 -2.40 -17.03 7.29
CA THR A 296 -2.41 -17.32 8.73
C THR A 296 -0.99 -17.36 9.33
N ARG A 297 -0.01 -17.87 8.57
CA ARG A 297 1.41 -17.86 8.99
C ARG A 297 1.95 -16.45 9.27
N TYR A 298 1.50 -15.44 8.54
CA TYR A 298 1.94 -14.05 8.75
C TYR A 298 1.28 -13.44 9.98
N MET A 299 0.05 -13.85 10.31
CA MET A 299 -0.59 -13.42 11.55
C MET A 299 0.18 -13.95 12.78
N LYS A 300 0.58 -15.23 12.76
CA LYS A 300 1.43 -15.83 13.81
C LYS A 300 2.79 -15.15 13.92
N ASN A 301 3.46 -14.90 12.80
CA ASN A 301 4.74 -14.20 12.79
C ASN A 301 4.60 -12.77 13.36
N GLY A 302 3.55 -12.04 12.93
CA GLY A 302 3.27 -10.69 13.38
C GLY A 302 3.08 -10.60 14.90
N GLU A 303 2.42 -11.57 15.53
CA GLU A 303 2.24 -11.62 16.98
C GLU A 303 3.58 -11.78 17.74
N GLN A 304 4.42 -12.72 17.29
CA GLN A 304 5.75 -12.95 17.89
C GLN A 304 6.68 -11.74 17.67
N ALA A 305 6.63 -11.16 16.48
CA ALA A 305 7.35 -9.97 16.12
C ALA A 305 6.91 -8.76 16.95
N GLU A 306 5.61 -8.55 17.13
CA GLU A 306 5.07 -7.50 18.00
C GLU A 306 5.58 -7.67 19.43
N GLN A 307 5.56 -8.88 19.97
CA GLN A 307 6.10 -9.17 21.30
C GLN A 307 7.59 -8.82 21.41
N LEU A 308 8.40 -9.17 20.39
CA LEU A 308 9.80 -8.80 20.33
C LEU A 308 9.98 -7.27 20.30
N LEU A 309 9.23 -6.56 19.45
CA LEU A 309 9.30 -5.10 19.35
C LEU A 309 8.98 -4.44 20.69
N ARG A 310 7.94 -4.90 21.40
CA ARG A 310 7.58 -4.40 22.74
C ARG A 310 8.71 -4.62 23.75
N GLN A 311 9.34 -5.79 23.76
CA GLN A 311 10.49 -6.07 24.63
C GLN A 311 11.70 -5.18 24.32
N LEU A 312 11.96 -4.89 23.04
CA LEU A 312 13.06 -4.00 22.65
C LEU A 312 12.78 -2.55 23.05
N ILE A 313 11.54 -2.09 22.91
CA ILE A 313 11.10 -0.76 23.33
C ILE A 313 11.27 -0.58 24.84
N GLU A 314 10.97 -1.59 25.66
CA GLU A 314 11.18 -1.53 27.11
C GLU A 314 12.66 -1.47 27.51
N LYS A 315 13.55 -2.05 26.70
CA LYS A 315 14.99 -2.16 27.00
C LYS A 315 15.81 -0.97 26.54
N ASP A 316 15.37 -0.26 25.50
CA ASP A 316 16.14 0.80 24.87
C ASP A 316 15.51 2.19 25.08
N GLU A 317 16.28 3.12 25.63
CA GLU A 317 15.80 4.47 25.94
C GLU A 317 15.33 5.25 24.70
N ALA A 318 16.00 5.08 23.56
CA ALA A 318 15.63 5.77 22.34
C ALA A 318 14.36 5.17 21.73
N LEU A 319 14.23 3.85 21.73
CA LEU A 319 13.00 3.18 21.31
C LEU A 319 11.83 3.53 22.24
N ALA A 320 12.00 3.48 23.57
CA ALA A 320 10.99 3.92 24.55
C ALA A 320 10.54 5.37 24.31
N LYS A 321 11.48 6.24 23.93
CA LYS A 321 11.19 7.64 23.65
C LYS A 321 10.42 7.84 22.36
N TYR A 322 10.81 7.19 21.27
CA TYR A 322 10.30 7.53 19.93
C TYR A 322 9.30 6.53 19.39
N VAL A 323 9.30 5.27 19.80
CA VAL A 323 8.52 4.23 19.14
C VAL A 323 7.24 3.91 19.88
N MET A 324 6.16 3.78 19.12
CA MET A 324 4.92 3.13 19.52
C MET A 324 4.58 2.03 18.54
N VAL A 325 3.82 1.04 19.00
CA VAL A 325 3.48 -0.16 18.22
C VAL A 325 1.97 -0.32 18.25
N CYS A 326 1.35 -0.41 17.06
CA CYS A 326 -0.05 -0.80 16.94
C CYS A 326 -0.22 -2.24 17.44
N ASP A 327 -1.30 -2.48 18.18
CA ASP A 327 -1.71 -3.82 18.57
C ASP A 327 -2.38 -4.51 17.38
N GLU A 328 -1.79 -5.61 16.93
CA GLU A 328 -2.25 -6.45 15.83
C GLU A 328 -2.44 -7.91 16.26
N THR A 329 -2.47 -8.16 17.57
CA THR A 329 -2.57 -9.50 18.18
C THR A 329 -3.97 -10.12 18.06
N ALA A 330 -5.00 -9.28 17.86
CA ALA A 330 -6.38 -9.73 17.68
C ALA A 330 -6.64 -10.14 16.22
N TRP A 331 -6.52 -11.43 15.92
CA TRP A 331 -6.80 -11.97 14.59
C TRP A 331 -7.49 -13.34 14.65
N TRP A 332 -8.28 -13.64 13.62
CA TRP A 332 -8.99 -14.91 13.41
C TRP A 332 -8.90 -15.33 11.95
N SER A 333 -8.77 -16.61 11.69
CA SER A 333 -8.61 -17.16 10.35
C SER A 333 -9.35 -18.49 10.23
N TYR A 334 -9.89 -18.77 9.05
CA TYR A 334 -10.38 -20.10 8.74
C TYR A 334 -9.23 -21.11 8.80
N MET A 335 -9.52 -22.31 9.32
CA MET A 335 -8.58 -23.42 9.36
C MET A 335 -9.21 -24.66 8.71
N GLY A 336 -8.52 -25.22 7.72
CA GLY A 336 -8.90 -26.48 7.09
C GLY A 336 -8.66 -27.69 8.02
N GLN A 337 -9.32 -28.81 7.74
CA GLN A 337 -9.27 -30.01 8.59
C GLN A 337 -7.87 -30.62 8.74
N ASP A 338 -6.97 -30.39 7.78
CA ASP A 338 -5.59 -30.88 7.83
C ASP A 338 -4.64 -29.96 8.62
N ASN A 339 -5.14 -28.84 9.15
CA ASN A 339 -4.41 -27.88 9.97
C ASN A 339 -3.13 -27.31 9.33
N ASP A 340 -3.06 -27.30 7.99
CA ASP A 340 -1.90 -26.79 7.25
C ASP A 340 -1.97 -25.27 7.05
N ILE A 341 -1.29 -24.53 7.95
CA ILE A 341 -1.22 -23.05 7.92
C ILE A 341 -0.52 -22.46 6.68
N PHE A 342 0.11 -23.29 5.84
CA PHE A 342 0.83 -22.83 4.65
C PHE A 342 -0.05 -22.74 3.41
N LYS A 343 -1.27 -23.29 3.45
CA LYS A 343 -2.21 -23.20 2.33
C LYS A 343 -2.68 -21.77 2.08
N ASP A 344 -2.54 -21.33 0.84
CA ASP A 344 -2.98 -19.99 0.41
C ASP A 344 -4.49 -19.78 0.57
N GLN A 345 -5.30 -20.85 0.44
CA GLN A 345 -6.76 -20.84 0.65
C GLN A 345 -7.14 -20.18 1.98
N LEU A 346 -6.39 -20.44 3.05
CA LEU A 346 -6.66 -19.91 4.39
C LEU A 346 -6.53 -18.37 4.43
N GLY A 347 -5.58 -17.84 3.65
CA GLY A 347 -5.34 -16.40 3.53
C GLY A 347 -6.44 -15.63 2.81
N HIS A 348 -7.49 -16.31 2.34
CA HIS A 348 -8.67 -15.70 1.73
C HIS A 348 -9.83 -15.45 2.69
N LEU A 349 -9.78 -15.98 3.92
CA LEU A 349 -10.81 -15.80 4.95
C LEU A 349 -10.17 -15.64 6.34
N THR A 350 -9.63 -14.45 6.55
CA THR A 350 -8.94 -14.01 7.77
C THR A 350 -9.44 -12.62 8.14
N VAL A 351 -9.45 -12.29 9.43
CA VAL A 351 -9.69 -10.94 9.94
C VAL A 351 -8.63 -10.62 10.99
N GLN A 352 -8.05 -9.43 10.91
CA GLN A 352 -7.18 -8.89 11.95
C GLN A 352 -7.69 -7.51 12.34
N LEU A 353 -7.78 -7.26 13.65
CA LEU A 353 -8.10 -5.95 14.19
C LEU A 353 -6.79 -5.28 14.56
N ARG A 354 -6.59 -4.07 14.03
CA ARG A 354 -5.45 -3.23 14.35
C ARG A 354 -5.92 -2.06 15.19
N LYS A 355 -5.33 -1.91 16.37
CA LYS A 355 -5.61 -0.79 17.28
C LYS A 355 -4.38 0.09 17.41
N TYR A 356 -4.54 1.37 17.12
CA TYR A 356 -3.48 2.34 17.37
C TYR A 356 -3.46 2.72 18.85
N PRO A 357 -2.29 3.13 19.40
CA PRO A 357 -2.19 3.60 20.78
C PRO A 357 -3.24 4.68 21.10
N GLU A 358 -4.03 4.50 22.16
CA GLU A 358 -5.15 5.39 22.50
C GLU A 358 -4.74 6.86 22.68
N VAL A 359 -3.49 7.10 23.10
CA VAL A 359 -2.94 8.46 23.27
C VAL A 359 -2.95 9.26 21.97
N LEU A 360 -2.86 8.59 20.81
CA LEU A 360 -2.93 9.23 19.50
C LEU A 360 -4.35 9.68 19.18
N ALA A 361 -5.35 8.87 19.52
CA ALA A 361 -6.76 9.19 19.29
C ALA A 361 -7.29 10.32 20.19
N LYS A 362 -6.63 10.55 21.33
CA LYS A 362 -7.01 11.59 22.30
C LYS A 362 -6.19 12.89 22.15
N ASN A 363 -5.28 12.95 21.17
CA ASN A 363 -4.39 14.08 20.98
C ASN A 363 -4.75 14.86 19.72
N ASP A 364 -5.47 15.97 19.91
CA ASP A 364 -5.91 16.84 18.83
C ASP A 364 -4.82 17.79 18.30
N THR A 365 -3.68 17.91 19.00
CA THR A 365 -2.55 18.76 18.54
C THR A 365 -1.61 17.99 17.62
N GLN A 366 -1.57 16.67 17.72
CA GLN A 366 -0.68 15.83 16.94
C GLN A 366 -1.32 15.31 15.65
N GLN A 367 -0.57 15.41 14.56
CA GLN A 367 -0.96 14.90 13.25
C GLN A 367 -0.27 13.58 12.98
N LEU A 368 -1.02 12.48 12.91
CA LEU A 368 -0.48 11.17 12.53
C LEU A 368 -0.47 11.04 11.00
N VAL A 369 0.72 10.84 10.44
CA VAL A 369 0.94 10.82 8.98
C VAL A 369 1.70 9.58 8.57
N SER A 370 1.16 8.81 7.62
CA SER A 370 1.91 7.74 6.96
C SER A 370 3.17 8.28 6.30
N MET A 371 4.33 7.68 6.57
CA MET A 371 5.59 8.17 6.01
C MET A 371 5.60 8.08 4.47
N ALA A 372 4.85 7.14 3.88
CA ALA A 372 4.64 7.05 2.43
C ALA A 372 3.93 8.28 1.84
N ALA A 373 3.11 8.99 2.62
CA ALA A 373 2.43 10.21 2.19
C ALA A 373 3.43 11.31 1.81
N LEU A 374 4.60 11.35 2.46
CA LEU A 374 5.64 12.35 2.19
C LEU A 374 6.17 12.27 0.75
N ALA A 375 6.03 11.13 0.08
CA ALA A 375 6.43 10.97 -1.32
C ALA A 375 5.45 11.64 -2.30
N ALA A 376 4.25 12.02 -1.86
CA ALA A 376 3.29 12.77 -2.68
C ALA A 376 3.81 14.17 -3.05
N ASN A 377 4.73 14.73 -2.24
CA ASN A 377 5.27 16.07 -2.41
C ASN A 377 4.17 17.15 -2.57
N ASP A 378 3.12 17.05 -1.76
CA ASP A 378 1.96 17.93 -1.84
C ASP A 378 2.02 19.04 -0.79
N ARG A 379 1.73 20.28 -1.21
CA ARG A 379 1.81 21.45 -0.34
C ARG A 379 0.82 21.38 0.82
N THR A 380 -0.40 20.88 0.60
CA THR A 380 -1.45 20.77 1.63
C THR A 380 -1.02 19.81 2.74
N LEU A 381 -0.38 18.69 2.38
CA LEU A 381 0.18 17.74 3.35
C LEU A 381 1.22 18.41 4.26
N TYR A 382 2.18 19.13 3.68
CA TYR A 382 3.21 19.76 4.50
C TYR A 382 2.65 20.93 5.33
N GLN A 383 1.69 21.70 4.82
CA GLN A 383 1.03 22.78 5.59
C GLN A 383 0.37 22.23 6.85
N MET A 384 -0.30 21.09 6.73
CA MET A 384 -0.86 20.35 7.87
C MET A 384 0.23 19.89 8.83
N ILE A 385 1.29 19.23 8.34
CA ILE A 385 2.40 18.75 9.19
C ILE A 385 3.07 19.89 9.97
N CYS A 386 3.30 21.02 9.31
CA CYS A 386 3.95 22.19 9.90
C CYS A 386 3.00 23.06 10.75
N GLY A 387 1.68 22.86 10.67
CA GLY A 387 0.68 23.71 11.32
C GLY A 387 0.68 25.16 10.80
N LYS A 388 1.06 25.40 9.53
CA LYS A 388 1.24 26.74 8.96
C LYS A 388 0.82 26.81 7.50
N ASP A 389 0.11 27.87 7.12
CA ASP A 389 -0.29 28.13 5.72
C ASP A 389 0.91 28.48 4.81
N ASN A 390 1.88 29.23 5.35
CA ASN A 390 3.05 29.66 4.59
C ASN A 390 4.30 28.98 5.12
N ILE A 391 4.69 27.91 4.42
CA ILE A 391 5.91 27.15 4.70
C ILE A 391 7.08 27.79 3.99
N SER A 392 8.12 28.15 4.75
CA SER A 392 9.39 28.60 4.20
C SER A 392 10.30 27.43 3.84
N LYS A 393 11.33 27.69 3.03
CA LYS A 393 12.39 26.69 2.79
C LYS A 393 13.02 26.18 4.10
N ASN A 394 13.14 27.05 5.12
CA ASN A 394 13.73 26.68 6.40
C ASN A 394 12.84 25.71 7.19
N ASP A 395 11.51 25.89 7.15
CA ASP A 395 10.56 24.95 7.76
C ASP A 395 10.71 23.55 7.14
N VAL A 396 10.79 23.45 5.80
CA VAL A 396 10.98 22.17 5.10
C VAL A 396 12.32 21.52 5.46
N MET A 397 13.41 22.29 5.48
CA MET A 397 14.72 21.77 5.86
C MET A 397 14.75 21.27 7.30
N THR A 398 14.09 21.99 8.21
CA THR A 398 13.99 21.61 9.63
C THR A 398 13.17 20.33 9.80
N LEU A 399 12.04 20.22 9.09
CA LEU A 399 11.21 19.02 9.06
C LEU A 399 12.00 17.81 8.54
N PHE A 400 12.72 17.98 7.42
CA PHE A 400 13.55 16.92 6.84
C PHE A 400 14.65 16.46 7.80
N GLU A 401 15.36 17.40 8.42
CA GLU A 401 16.40 17.09 9.41
C GLU A 401 15.84 16.30 10.60
N ASP A 402 14.69 16.72 11.13
CA ASP A 402 14.06 16.06 12.27
C ASP A 402 13.56 14.65 11.93
N ILE A 403 12.92 14.49 10.76
CA ILE A 403 12.51 13.17 10.25
C ILE A 403 13.72 12.26 10.08
N ALA A 404 14.78 12.73 9.41
CA ALA A 404 15.98 11.94 9.17
C ALA A 404 16.67 11.56 10.49
N GLN A 405 16.78 12.48 11.44
CA GLN A 405 17.40 12.25 12.73
C GLN A 405 16.63 11.20 13.53
N VAL A 406 15.30 11.33 13.66
CA VAL A 406 14.48 10.38 14.41
C VAL A 406 14.46 9.02 13.72
N PHE A 407 14.27 8.98 12.40
CA PHE A 407 14.26 7.73 11.63
C PHE A 407 15.58 6.97 11.76
N LEU A 408 16.73 7.64 11.57
CA LEU A 408 18.04 7.02 11.73
C LEU A 408 18.27 6.57 13.17
N LYS A 409 17.87 7.38 14.16
CA LYS A 409 18.00 7.00 15.57
C LYS A 409 17.21 5.73 15.88
N VAL A 410 15.95 5.65 15.47
CA VAL A 410 15.09 4.46 15.66
C VAL A 410 15.70 3.25 14.93
N THR A 411 16.06 3.41 13.66
CA THR A 411 16.66 2.35 12.82
C THR A 411 17.90 1.75 13.48
N LEU A 412 18.86 2.60 13.84
CA LEU A 412 20.12 2.16 14.45
C LEU A 412 19.90 1.56 15.84
N SER A 413 18.89 2.04 16.58
CA SER A 413 18.55 1.51 17.90
C SER A 413 17.91 0.13 17.83
N PHE A 414 17.20 -0.22 16.74
CA PHE A 414 16.79 -1.60 16.49
C PHE A 414 17.99 -2.47 16.06
N MET A 415 18.80 -1.97 15.11
CA MET A 415 19.93 -2.72 14.54
C MET A 415 20.96 -3.17 15.59
N GLN A 416 21.16 -2.40 16.68
CA GLN A 416 22.08 -2.80 17.75
C GLN A 416 21.68 -4.13 18.44
N TYR A 417 20.40 -4.50 18.37
CA TYR A 417 19.88 -5.76 18.90
C TYR A 417 19.78 -6.86 17.84
N GLY A 418 20.25 -6.61 16.60
CA GLY A 418 20.14 -7.55 15.50
C GLY A 418 18.71 -7.76 14.99
N ALA A 419 17.80 -6.83 15.31
CA ALA A 419 16.41 -6.83 14.85
C ALA A 419 16.17 -5.58 13.99
N LEU A 420 15.27 -5.67 13.00
CA LEU A 420 14.84 -4.50 12.24
C LEU A 420 13.40 -4.72 11.77
N PRO A 421 12.43 -3.91 12.23
CA PRO A 421 11.10 -3.96 11.65
C PRO A 421 11.12 -3.54 10.18
N GLU A 422 10.04 -3.84 9.45
CA GLU A 422 9.92 -3.41 8.07
C GLU A 422 9.66 -1.90 7.98
N LEU A 423 10.76 -1.14 7.95
CA LEU A 423 10.77 0.32 8.02
C LEU A 423 10.40 1.00 6.68
N HIS A 424 9.47 0.43 5.93
CA HIS A 424 8.98 1.04 4.70
C HIS A 424 7.90 2.10 4.97
N GLY A 425 7.73 3.05 4.03
CA GLY A 425 6.85 4.21 4.20
C GLY A 425 5.40 3.90 4.62
N GLN A 426 4.84 2.77 4.19
CA GLN A 426 3.47 2.37 4.56
C GLN A 426 3.34 1.75 5.96
N ASN A 427 4.43 1.28 6.59
CA ASN A 427 4.41 0.57 7.88
C ASN A 427 4.89 1.47 9.03
N ILE A 428 5.48 2.63 8.70
CA ILE A 428 5.83 3.67 9.66
C ILE A 428 4.90 4.85 9.47
N LEU A 429 4.28 5.27 10.55
CA LEU A 429 3.62 6.55 10.65
C LEU A 429 4.44 7.45 11.58
N LEU A 430 4.43 8.73 11.29
CA LEU A 430 5.08 9.75 12.11
C LEU A 430 3.98 10.62 12.72
N SER A 431 4.00 10.79 14.04
CA SER A 431 3.19 11.82 14.67
C SER A 431 3.98 13.12 14.69
N PHE A 432 3.34 14.20 14.24
CA PHE A 432 3.92 15.53 14.14
C PHE A 432 3.21 16.51 15.06
N GLU A 433 3.98 17.44 15.62
CA GLU A 433 3.47 18.62 16.35
C GLU A 433 4.32 19.81 15.92
N ASP A 434 3.69 20.86 15.36
CA ASP A 434 4.36 22.07 14.86
C ASP A 434 5.58 21.79 13.96
N GLY A 435 5.47 20.82 13.05
CA GLY A 435 6.54 20.43 12.14
C GLY A 435 7.69 19.64 12.78
N ARG A 436 7.49 19.09 13.98
CA ARG A 436 8.46 18.23 14.69
C ARG A 436 7.91 16.83 14.92
N VAL A 437 8.73 15.82 14.69
CA VAL A 437 8.40 14.41 14.94
C VAL A 437 8.36 14.15 16.43
N GLN A 438 7.24 13.59 16.89
CA GLN A 438 7.04 13.21 18.29
C GLN A 438 7.24 11.69 18.46
N LYS A 439 6.62 10.88 17.59
CA LYS A 439 6.69 9.42 17.64
C LYS A 439 6.77 8.81 16.23
N CYS A 440 7.41 7.65 16.14
CA CYS A 440 7.27 6.68 15.07
C CYS A 440 6.30 5.59 15.52
N VAL A 441 5.19 5.42 14.81
CA VAL A 441 4.18 4.39 15.09
C VAL A 441 4.34 3.28 14.06
N LEU A 442 4.65 2.07 14.54
CA LEU A 442 4.86 0.89 13.71
C LEU A 442 3.56 0.09 13.59
N ARG A 443 3.32 -0.48 12.40
CA ARG A 443 2.23 -1.41 12.08
C ARG A 443 2.71 -2.45 11.06
N ASP A 444 1.95 -3.52 10.86
CA ASP A 444 2.28 -4.64 9.95
C ASP A 444 3.61 -5.31 10.34
N HIS A 445 3.59 -6.07 11.45
CA HIS A 445 4.80 -6.62 12.07
C HIS A 445 5.26 -7.99 11.53
N ASP A 446 4.74 -8.49 10.42
CA ASP A 446 4.87 -9.90 10.00
C ASP A 446 6.28 -10.33 9.51
N THR A 447 7.25 -9.42 9.51
CA THR A 447 8.57 -9.57 8.86
C THR A 447 9.78 -9.14 9.72
N VAL A 448 9.61 -8.96 11.04
CA VAL A 448 10.69 -8.54 12.00
C VAL A 448 11.77 -9.60 12.20
#